data_AF-A0A349DZ58-F1
#
_entry.id   AF-A0A349DZ58-F1
#
_cell.length_a   1.000
_cell.length_b   1.000
_cell.length_c   1.000
_cell.angle_alpha   90.00
_cell.angle_beta   90.00
_cell.angle_gamma   90.00
#
_symmetry.space_group_name_H-M   'P 1'
#
loop_
_entity.id
_entity.type
_entity.pdbx_description
1 polymer ?
#
loop_
_entity_poly.entity_id
_entity_poly.type
_entity_poly.pdbx_seq_one_letter_code
_entity_poly.pdbx_strand_id
1 'polypeptide(L)'
;MDNKKLHKLLVKSPKEFIVHKSIGEVIEKTVYKFVSKGGIYGQTTEDIISEVTLIILEKKLDYIAKSYNPQFSTIRGYMSKVVFNLCIELLRKQKNKPVFKNSLDDIQETTLEQGYSNINPEANFIAQETIESELNKLRNYLRIFAKYKAKFVLLIKLYCRIPLKDEDFQHYATNLSSDEWMFYYQTFSKDYSNYSDKEIYQLIIPLVNKVENKQNTPDALRKWINAKVLTLKEAMSQNTHYQYDTESFKNLVRLL
;
A
#
# COMPACT_ATOMS: atom_id res chain seq x y z
N MET A 1 -7.99 -29.09 20.83
CA MET A 1 -9.26 -29.20 21.58
C MET A 1 -10.36 -29.63 20.62
N ASP A 2 -11.23 -30.54 21.06
CA ASP A 2 -12.32 -31.12 20.26
C ASP A 2 -13.38 -30.07 19.89
N ASN A 3 -13.81 -30.06 18.61
CA ASN A 3 -14.84 -29.17 18.06
C ASN A 3 -16.14 -29.23 18.87
N LYS A 4 -16.49 -30.41 19.40
CA LYS A 4 -17.69 -30.59 20.24
C LYS A 4 -17.61 -29.80 21.56
N LYS A 5 -16.43 -29.71 22.17
CA LYS A 5 -16.22 -28.95 23.42
C LYS A 5 -16.33 -27.45 23.18
N LEU A 6 -15.75 -26.95 22.09
CA LEU A 6 -15.87 -25.54 21.69
C LEU A 6 -17.32 -25.16 21.36
N HIS A 7 -18.10 -26.08 20.78
CA HIS A 7 -19.50 -25.84 20.46
C HIS A 7 -20.35 -25.73 21.73
N LYS A 8 -20.13 -26.64 22.67
CA LYS A 8 -20.77 -26.58 23.99
C LYS A 8 -20.43 -25.27 24.72
N LEU A 9 -19.19 -24.79 24.60
CA LEU A 9 -18.75 -23.53 25.19
C LEU A 9 -19.43 -22.32 24.52
N LEU A 10 -19.53 -22.30 23.18
CA LEU A 10 -20.22 -21.26 22.44
C LEU A 10 -21.69 -21.12 22.86
N VAL A 11 -22.39 -22.24 23.07
CA VAL A 11 -23.82 -22.24 23.42
C VAL A 11 -24.06 -21.90 24.89
N LYS A 12 -23.24 -22.43 25.80
CA LYS A 12 -23.45 -22.27 27.26
C LYS A 12 -22.89 -20.98 27.83
N SER A 13 -21.72 -20.57 27.33
CA SER A 13 -20.98 -19.42 27.84
C SER A 13 -20.32 -18.65 26.67
N PRO A 14 -21.09 -17.93 25.83
CA PRO A 14 -20.54 -17.26 24.66
C PRO A 14 -19.41 -16.27 24.98
N LYS A 15 -19.47 -15.59 26.15
CA LYS A 15 -18.41 -14.67 26.59
C LYS A 15 -17.12 -15.40 26.96
N GLU A 16 -17.21 -16.58 27.57
CA GLU A 16 -16.04 -17.42 27.85
C GLU A 16 -15.48 -18.06 26.57
N PHE A 17 -16.34 -18.31 25.58
CA PHE A 17 -15.95 -18.81 24.28
C PHE A 17 -15.01 -17.87 23.53
N ILE A 18 -15.30 -16.55 23.52
CA ILE A 18 -14.49 -15.60 22.74
C ILE A 18 -13.09 -15.38 23.35
N VAL A 19 -12.99 -15.39 24.68
CA VAL A 19 -11.71 -15.26 25.41
C VAL A 19 -10.93 -16.57 25.50
N HIS A 20 -11.54 -17.69 25.08
CA HIS A 20 -10.86 -18.97 25.08
C HIS A 20 -9.65 -18.92 24.15
N LYS A 21 -8.47 -19.30 24.67
CA LYS A 21 -7.16 -19.23 23.97
C LYS A 21 -7.22 -19.65 22.49
N SER A 22 -7.82 -20.81 22.21
CA SER A 22 -7.86 -21.32 20.83
C SER A 22 -8.79 -20.58 19.87
N ILE A 23 -9.69 -19.73 20.37
CA ILE A 23 -10.51 -18.82 19.55
C ILE A 23 -9.77 -17.49 19.38
N GLY A 24 -9.12 -16.99 20.44
CA GLY A 24 -8.16 -15.88 20.35
C GLY A 24 -7.11 -16.12 19.26
N GLU A 25 -6.45 -17.29 19.27
CA GLU A 25 -5.48 -17.68 18.23
C GLU A 25 -6.09 -17.71 16.81
N VAL A 26 -7.39 -18.01 16.66
CA VAL A 26 -8.06 -17.98 15.36
C VAL A 26 -8.29 -16.55 14.90
N ILE A 27 -8.68 -15.65 15.81
CA ILE A 27 -8.84 -14.23 15.52
C ILE A 27 -7.48 -13.65 15.13
N GLU A 28 -6.48 -13.82 15.97
CA GLU A 28 -5.10 -13.35 15.74
C GLU A 28 -4.56 -13.83 14.39
N LYS A 29 -4.58 -15.15 14.13
CA LYS A 29 -4.05 -15.68 12.86
C LYS A 29 -4.82 -15.19 11.65
N THR A 30 -6.13 -15.02 11.76
CA THR A 30 -6.96 -14.56 10.64
C THR A 30 -6.73 -13.07 10.39
N VAL A 31 -6.66 -12.25 11.43
CA VAL A 31 -6.35 -10.81 11.33
C VAL A 31 -4.93 -10.61 10.85
N TYR A 32 -3.94 -11.30 11.42
CA TYR A 32 -2.56 -11.25 10.96
C TYR A 32 -2.44 -11.60 9.48
N LYS A 33 -3.07 -12.71 9.04
CA LYS A 33 -3.10 -13.10 7.62
C LYS A 33 -3.85 -12.10 6.74
N PHE A 34 -4.76 -11.30 7.30
CA PHE A 34 -5.50 -10.27 6.58
C PHE A 34 -4.66 -8.99 6.44
N VAL A 35 -4.07 -8.52 7.54
CA VAL A 35 -3.19 -7.35 7.60
C VAL A 35 -1.92 -7.59 6.78
N SER A 36 -1.32 -8.78 6.88
CA SER A 36 -0.16 -9.18 6.08
C SER A 36 -0.43 -9.23 4.57
N LYS A 37 -1.68 -9.03 4.13
CA LYS A 37 -2.09 -8.91 2.72
C LYS A 37 -2.40 -7.45 2.33
N GLY A 38 -2.04 -6.47 3.16
CA GLY A 38 -2.38 -5.06 2.99
C GLY A 38 -3.78 -4.69 3.51
N GLY A 39 -4.32 -5.46 4.45
CA GLY A 39 -5.65 -5.23 5.00
C GLY A 39 -5.65 -4.19 6.13
N ILE A 40 -6.33 -3.06 5.89
CA ILE A 40 -6.56 -1.93 6.82
C ILE A 40 -5.27 -1.14 7.14
N TYR A 41 -5.28 0.17 6.84
CA TYR A 41 -4.10 1.04 6.96
C TYR A 41 -4.16 1.91 8.23
N GLY A 42 -3.00 2.22 8.82
CA GLY A 42 -2.91 3.20 9.92
C GLY A 42 -3.44 2.75 11.29
N GLN A 43 -3.72 1.45 11.45
CA GLN A 43 -3.99 0.80 12.75
C GLN A 43 -2.99 -0.32 12.95
N THR A 44 -2.59 -0.58 14.20
CA THR A 44 -1.73 -1.73 14.50
C THR A 44 -2.51 -3.03 14.33
N THR A 45 -1.82 -4.17 14.13
CA THR A 45 -2.49 -5.47 14.02
C THR A 45 -3.25 -5.76 15.32
N GLU A 46 -2.69 -5.37 16.45
CA GLU A 46 -3.24 -5.47 17.80
C GLU A 46 -4.52 -4.65 17.95
N ASP A 47 -4.57 -3.43 17.39
CA ASP A 47 -5.78 -2.60 17.38
C ASP A 47 -6.89 -3.28 16.58
N ILE A 48 -6.56 -3.85 15.41
CA ILE A 48 -7.54 -4.55 14.57
C ILE A 48 -8.03 -5.82 15.26
N ILE A 49 -7.14 -6.59 15.91
CA ILE A 49 -7.51 -7.75 16.73
C ILE A 49 -8.48 -7.33 17.84
N SER A 50 -8.18 -6.23 18.52
CA SER A 50 -9.00 -5.69 19.61
C SER A 50 -10.37 -5.23 19.11
N GLU A 51 -10.40 -4.48 18.01
CA GLU A 51 -11.64 -3.97 17.40
C GLU A 51 -12.52 -5.11 16.88
N VAL A 52 -11.94 -6.11 16.20
CA VAL A 52 -12.66 -7.32 15.76
C VAL A 52 -13.22 -8.08 16.95
N THR A 53 -12.41 -8.27 18.00
CA THR A 53 -12.83 -8.98 19.22
C THR A 53 -13.99 -8.25 19.90
N LEU A 54 -13.92 -6.92 19.99
CA LEU A 54 -14.98 -6.07 20.54
C LEU A 54 -16.27 -6.19 19.72
N ILE A 55 -16.19 -6.09 18.39
CA ILE A 55 -17.36 -6.22 17.51
C ILE A 55 -18.01 -7.60 17.65
N ILE A 56 -17.20 -8.66 17.77
CA ILE A 56 -17.74 -10.00 18.01
C ILE A 56 -18.48 -10.02 19.34
N LEU A 57 -17.81 -9.61 20.43
CA LEU A 57 -18.34 -9.63 21.79
C LEU A 57 -19.64 -8.83 21.92
N GLU A 58 -19.69 -7.62 21.35
CA GLU A 58 -20.81 -6.69 21.55
C GLU A 58 -21.95 -6.89 20.55
N LYS A 59 -21.66 -7.31 19.31
CA LYS A 59 -22.64 -7.18 18.20
C LYS A 59 -22.92 -8.49 17.46
N LYS A 60 -22.03 -9.48 17.50
CA LYS A 60 -22.16 -10.69 16.66
C LYS A 60 -22.25 -11.99 17.46
N LEU A 61 -21.92 -11.98 18.76
CA LEU A 61 -21.77 -13.18 19.57
C LEU A 61 -23.05 -14.02 19.63
N ASP A 62 -24.19 -13.40 19.89
CA ASP A 62 -25.50 -14.09 19.95
C ASP A 62 -25.90 -14.66 18.58
N TYR A 63 -25.57 -13.94 17.51
CA TYR A 63 -25.82 -14.39 16.15
C TYR A 63 -24.94 -15.59 15.79
N ILE A 64 -23.65 -15.54 16.13
CA ILE A 64 -22.70 -16.65 15.94
C ILE A 64 -23.19 -17.91 16.67
N ALA A 65 -23.64 -17.77 17.91
CA ALA A 65 -24.15 -18.89 18.70
C ALA A 65 -25.41 -19.53 18.09
N LYS A 66 -26.30 -18.73 17.49
CA LYS A 66 -27.53 -19.21 16.84
C LYS A 66 -27.31 -19.77 15.43
N SER A 67 -26.37 -19.21 14.68
CA SER A 67 -26.18 -19.52 13.26
C SER A 67 -25.10 -20.56 12.98
N TYR A 68 -24.22 -20.87 13.93
CA TYR A 68 -23.22 -21.91 13.76
C TYR A 68 -23.88 -23.30 13.71
N ASN A 69 -23.56 -24.08 12.68
CA ASN A 69 -23.99 -25.47 12.56
C ASN A 69 -22.77 -26.40 12.38
N PRO A 70 -22.54 -27.35 13.31
CA PRO A 70 -21.37 -28.23 13.30
C PRO A 70 -21.37 -29.28 12.18
N GLN A 71 -22.48 -29.48 11.47
CA GLN A 71 -22.54 -30.39 10.32
C GLN A 71 -21.81 -29.85 9.09
N PHE A 72 -21.74 -28.52 8.94
CA PHE A 72 -21.22 -27.89 7.72
C PHE A 72 -19.80 -27.35 7.87
N SER A 73 -19.33 -27.09 9.09
CA SER A 73 -17.98 -26.56 9.31
C SER A 73 -17.49 -26.75 10.75
N THR A 74 -16.17 -26.76 10.92
CA THR A 74 -15.57 -26.64 12.26
C THR A 74 -15.75 -25.23 12.80
N ILE A 75 -15.85 -25.09 14.12
CA ILE A 75 -15.98 -23.78 14.78
C ILE A 75 -14.84 -22.86 14.41
N ARG A 76 -13.61 -23.37 14.36
CA ARG A 76 -12.44 -22.57 13.99
C ARG A 76 -12.54 -22.07 12.55
N GLY A 77 -12.97 -22.92 11.62
CA GLY A 77 -13.19 -22.52 10.23
C GLY A 77 -14.32 -21.48 10.08
N TYR A 78 -15.43 -21.68 10.79
CA TYR A 78 -16.53 -20.72 10.83
C TYR A 78 -16.09 -19.37 11.40
N MET A 79 -15.41 -19.38 12.54
CA MET A 79 -14.89 -18.16 13.18
C MET A 79 -13.87 -17.45 12.30
N SER A 80 -12.98 -18.17 11.64
CA SER A 80 -12.05 -17.56 10.68
C SER A 80 -12.79 -16.83 9.55
N LYS A 81 -13.89 -17.39 9.03
CA LYS A 81 -14.72 -16.72 8.02
C LYS A 81 -15.43 -15.48 8.58
N VAL A 82 -15.96 -15.56 9.80
CA VAL A 82 -16.60 -14.42 10.49
C VAL A 82 -15.61 -13.28 10.69
N VAL A 83 -14.43 -13.60 11.25
CA VAL A 83 -13.35 -12.63 11.48
C VAL A 83 -12.90 -11.99 10.16
N PHE A 84 -12.67 -12.79 9.13
CA PHE A 84 -12.30 -12.27 7.81
C PHE A 84 -13.32 -11.29 7.24
N ASN A 85 -14.62 -11.60 7.37
CA ASN A 85 -15.68 -10.70 6.92
C ASN A 85 -15.71 -9.39 7.74
N LEU A 86 -15.45 -9.44 9.03
CA LEU A 86 -15.34 -8.24 9.87
C LEU A 86 -14.15 -7.36 9.45
N CYS A 87 -13.00 -7.96 9.13
CA CYS A 87 -11.87 -7.20 8.58
C CYS A 87 -12.23 -6.50 7.25
N ILE A 88 -13.01 -7.15 6.38
CA ILE A 88 -13.53 -6.52 5.15
C ILE A 88 -14.49 -5.37 5.47
N GLU A 89 -15.37 -5.51 6.47
CA GLU A 89 -16.26 -4.43 6.91
C GLU A 89 -15.47 -3.23 7.44
N LEU A 90 -14.43 -3.46 8.25
CA LEU A 90 -13.55 -2.40 8.76
C LEU A 90 -12.82 -1.67 7.63
N LEU A 91 -12.26 -2.42 6.66
CA LEU A 91 -11.64 -1.84 5.47
C LEU A 91 -12.60 -0.95 4.66
N ARG A 92 -13.86 -1.39 4.50
CA ARG A 92 -14.89 -0.61 3.81
C ARG A 92 -15.26 0.66 4.57
N LYS A 93 -15.37 0.59 5.90
CA LYS A 93 -15.62 1.77 6.74
C LYS A 93 -14.48 2.78 6.67
N GLN A 94 -13.24 2.31 6.56
CA GLN A 94 -12.08 3.17 6.36
C GLN A 94 -12.15 3.91 5.02
N LYS A 95 -12.48 3.21 3.92
CA LYS A 95 -12.62 3.82 2.58
C LYS A 95 -13.75 4.84 2.48
N ASN A 96 -14.76 4.74 3.35
CA ASN A 96 -15.94 5.62 3.36
C ASN A 96 -15.83 6.76 4.38
N LYS A 97 -14.73 6.89 5.14
CA LYS A 97 -14.49 8.09 5.94
C LYS A 97 -14.04 9.21 4.98
N PRO A 98 -14.71 10.38 4.94
CA PRO A 98 -14.17 11.53 4.25
C PRO A 98 -12.79 11.80 4.84
N VAL A 99 -11.78 11.85 3.97
CA VAL A 99 -10.41 12.19 4.31
C VAL A 99 -10.47 13.60 4.91
N PHE A 100 -10.49 13.69 6.24
CA PHE A 100 -10.05 14.91 6.90
C PHE A 100 -8.60 15.08 6.48
N LYS A 101 -8.39 16.02 5.55
CA LYS A 101 -7.10 16.64 5.26
C LYS A 101 -6.63 17.29 6.56
N ASN A 102 -6.07 16.48 7.46
CA ASN A 102 -5.21 17.02 8.49
C ASN A 102 -3.90 17.33 7.78
N SER A 103 -3.69 18.63 7.55
CA SER A 103 -2.45 19.24 7.13
C SER A 103 -1.28 18.66 7.95
N LEU A 104 -0.52 17.79 7.32
CA LEU A 104 0.84 17.42 7.73
C LEU A 104 1.87 17.91 6.70
N ASP A 105 1.46 18.81 5.80
CA ASP A 105 2.32 19.40 4.77
C ASP A 105 3.34 20.41 5.34
N ASP A 106 3.35 20.64 6.66
CA ASP A 106 4.32 21.53 7.34
C ASP A 106 5.42 20.78 8.13
N ILE A 107 5.52 19.45 8.05
CA ILE A 107 6.66 18.76 8.65
C ILE A 107 7.85 18.84 7.68
N GLN A 108 8.69 19.83 7.95
CA GLN A 108 10.03 20.01 7.41
C GLN A 108 10.76 18.67 7.21
N GLU A 109 11.45 18.61 6.07
CA GLU A 109 12.36 17.59 5.51
C GLU A 109 13.53 17.16 6.44
N THR A 110 13.23 16.88 7.71
CA THR A 110 14.19 16.45 8.72
C THR A 110 13.72 15.12 9.29
N THR A 111 14.44 14.07 8.87
CA THR A 111 14.55 12.78 9.56
C THR A 111 13.27 11.94 9.69
N LEU A 112 12.88 11.30 8.57
CA LEU A 112 12.13 10.02 8.61
C LEU A 112 12.88 8.90 9.35
N GLU A 113 14.15 9.10 9.71
CA GLU A 113 14.94 8.17 10.53
C GLU A 113 14.62 8.23 12.04
N GLN A 114 13.93 9.27 12.53
CA GLN A 114 13.78 9.48 13.99
C GLN A 114 12.41 9.11 14.57
N GLY A 115 11.42 8.81 13.73
CA GLY A 115 10.07 8.41 14.15
C GLY A 115 9.93 6.95 14.58
N TYR A 116 10.93 6.11 14.29
CA TYR A 116 10.92 4.67 14.59
C TYR A 116 11.54 4.31 15.95
N SER A 117 12.02 5.31 16.70
CA SER A 117 12.79 5.14 17.94
C SER A 117 12.00 4.60 19.14
N ASN A 118 10.68 4.45 19.03
CA ASN A 118 9.80 3.95 20.10
C ASN A 118 9.06 2.66 19.74
N ILE A 119 9.45 1.99 18.64
CA ILE A 119 8.91 0.70 18.23
C ILE A 119 9.97 -0.36 18.51
N ASN A 120 9.54 -1.52 19.01
CA ASN A 120 10.39 -2.70 19.27
C ASN A 120 11.46 -2.86 18.17
N PRO A 121 12.76 -2.91 18.51
CA PRO A 121 13.87 -3.01 17.54
C PRO A 121 13.69 -4.11 16.50
N GLU A 122 13.03 -5.20 16.89
CA GLU A 122 12.74 -6.35 16.04
C GLU A 122 11.69 -6.02 14.96
N ALA A 123 10.68 -5.20 15.28
CA ALA A 123 9.68 -4.76 14.31
C ALA A 123 10.25 -3.74 13.32
N ASN A 124 11.20 -2.89 13.74
CA ASN A 124 11.95 -2.01 12.82
C ASN A 124 12.79 -2.82 11.84
N PHE A 125 13.49 -3.84 12.32
CA PHE A 125 14.30 -4.70 11.47
C PHE A 125 13.45 -5.41 10.41
N ILE A 126 12.31 -5.99 10.81
CA ILE A 126 11.39 -6.66 9.88
C ILE A 126 10.77 -5.67 8.89
N ALA A 127 10.40 -4.47 9.33
CA ALA A 127 9.87 -3.43 8.45
C ALA A 127 10.91 -2.97 7.42
N GLN A 128 12.15 -2.80 7.84
CA GLN A 128 13.25 -2.39 6.98
C GLN A 128 13.63 -3.49 5.97
N GLU A 129 13.69 -4.75 6.40
CA GLU A 129 13.90 -5.90 5.52
C GLU A 129 12.77 -6.03 4.47
N THR A 130 11.52 -5.77 4.89
CA THR A 130 10.37 -5.78 3.98
C THR A 130 10.46 -4.66 2.95
N ILE A 131 10.75 -3.43 3.38
CA ILE A 131 10.93 -2.28 2.47
C ILE A 131 12.07 -2.54 1.49
N GLU A 132 13.20 -3.06 1.97
CA GLU A 132 14.37 -3.34 1.16
C GLU A 132 14.11 -4.47 0.15
N SER A 133 13.35 -5.50 0.54
CA SER A 133 12.88 -6.57 -0.35
C SER A 133 12.00 -6.02 -1.48
N GLU A 134 11.02 -5.16 -1.16
CA GLU A 134 10.16 -4.55 -2.18
C GLU A 134 10.93 -3.55 -3.07
N LEU A 135 11.86 -2.78 -2.50
CA LEU A 135 12.78 -1.91 -3.23
C LEU A 135 13.66 -2.71 -4.20
N ASN A 136 14.16 -3.86 -3.76
CA ASN A 136 14.97 -4.74 -4.62
C ASN A 136 14.15 -5.32 -5.76
N LYS A 137 12.86 -5.65 -5.56
CA LYS A 137 11.97 -6.06 -6.66
C LYS A 137 11.76 -4.92 -7.65
N LEU A 138 11.51 -3.70 -7.17
CA LEU A 138 11.38 -2.52 -8.03
C LEU A 138 12.67 -2.29 -8.83
N ARG A 139 13.83 -2.30 -8.17
CA ARG A 139 15.15 -2.17 -8.81
C ARG A 139 15.41 -3.28 -9.83
N ASN A 140 15.06 -4.52 -9.53
CA ASN A 140 15.20 -5.64 -10.45
C ASN A 140 14.30 -5.50 -11.67
N TYR A 141 13.06 -5.03 -11.49
CA TYR A 141 12.20 -4.71 -12.63
C TYR A 141 12.79 -3.57 -13.47
N LEU A 142 13.27 -2.49 -12.83
CA LEU A 142 13.94 -1.38 -13.53
C LEU A 142 15.17 -1.83 -14.34
N ARG A 143 15.87 -2.89 -13.91
CA ARG A 143 16.99 -3.48 -14.68
C ARG A 143 16.53 -4.11 -16.00
N ILE A 144 15.32 -4.68 -16.06
CA ILE A 144 14.73 -5.20 -17.32
C ILE A 144 14.54 -4.05 -18.34
N PHE A 145 14.30 -2.84 -17.84
CA PHE A 145 14.18 -1.63 -18.64
C PHE A 145 15.49 -0.86 -18.78
N ALA A 146 16.67 -1.49 -18.66
CA ALA A 146 17.98 -0.82 -18.68
C ALA A 146 18.10 0.25 -19.79
N LYS A 147 17.64 -0.06 -21.01
CA LYS A 147 17.64 0.86 -22.17
C LYS A 147 16.81 2.13 -21.97
N TYR A 148 15.75 2.07 -21.18
CA TYR A 148 14.81 3.18 -20.94
C TYR A 148 14.69 3.52 -19.44
N LYS A 149 15.67 3.11 -18.62
CA LYS A 149 15.60 3.22 -17.15
C LYS A 149 15.40 4.67 -16.72
N ALA A 150 16.24 5.57 -17.22
CA ALA A 150 16.18 6.99 -16.87
C ALA A 150 14.83 7.63 -17.27
N LYS A 151 14.34 7.35 -18.49
CA LYS A 151 13.02 7.77 -18.94
C LYS A 151 11.92 7.27 -18.00
N PHE A 152 11.97 5.98 -17.67
CA PHE A 152 10.92 5.35 -16.90
C PHE A 152 10.91 5.86 -15.45
N VAL A 153 12.09 6.08 -14.84
CA VAL A 153 12.22 6.69 -13.50
C VAL A 153 11.71 8.14 -13.47
N LEU A 154 12.01 8.94 -14.49
CA LEU A 154 11.46 10.29 -14.60
C LEU A 154 9.92 10.26 -14.69
N LEU A 155 9.38 9.44 -15.60
CA LEU A 155 7.96 9.40 -15.87
C LEU A 155 7.14 8.73 -14.76
N ILE A 156 7.69 7.75 -14.03
CA ILE A 156 7.02 7.14 -12.88
C ILE A 156 6.97 8.11 -11.70
N LYS A 157 7.98 8.95 -11.50
CA LYS A 157 7.95 10.03 -10.49
C LYS A 157 6.88 11.06 -10.84
N LEU A 158 6.78 11.48 -12.10
CA LEU A 158 5.70 12.35 -12.59
C LEU A 158 4.32 11.71 -12.44
N TYR A 159 4.17 10.43 -12.78
CA TYR A 159 2.93 9.67 -12.61
C TYR A 159 2.48 9.66 -11.13
N CYS A 160 3.43 9.51 -10.21
CA CYS A 160 3.18 9.49 -8.76
C CYS A 160 3.08 10.89 -8.13
N ARG A 161 3.19 11.99 -8.89
CA ARG A 161 3.25 13.37 -8.37
C ARG A 161 4.35 13.56 -7.33
N ILE A 162 5.54 13.01 -7.61
CA ILE A 162 6.72 13.16 -6.77
C ILE A 162 7.56 14.32 -7.32
N PRO A 163 7.89 15.33 -6.49
CA PRO A 163 8.82 16.39 -6.88
C PRO A 163 10.11 15.81 -7.46
N LEU A 164 10.50 16.30 -8.63
CA LEU A 164 11.70 15.84 -9.33
C LEU A 164 12.95 16.53 -8.78
N LYS A 165 14.02 15.75 -8.62
CA LYS A 165 15.33 16.25 -8.23
C LYS A 165 16.16 16.59 -9.46
N ASP A 166 17.24 17.35 -9.26
CA ASP A 166 18.19 17.68 -10.34
C ASP A 166 18.73 16.42 -11.02
N GLU A 167 19.09 15.42 -10.21
CA GLU A 167 19.54 14.10 -10.64
C GLU A 167 18.56 13.39 -11.61
N ASP A 168 17.24 13.58 -11.45
CA ASP A 168 16.25 12.95 -12.31
C ASP A 168 16.31 13.50 -13.75
N PHE A 169 16.60 14.79 -13.89
CA PHE A 169 16.80 15.42 -15.19
C PHE A 169 18.16 15.04 -15.78
N GLN A 170 19.23 15.09 -14.98
CA GLN A 170 20.58 14.77 -15.43
C GLN A 170 20.70 13.32 -15.93
N HIS A 171 20.06 12.37 -15.24
CA HIS A 171 20.07 10.97 -15.66
C HIS A 171 19.35 10.72 -16.99
N TYR A 172 18.35 11.54 -17.34
CA TYR A 172 17.57 11.34 -18.57
C TYR A 172 18.01 12.22 -19.73
N ALA A 173 18.34 13.49 -19.46
CA ALA A 173 18.58 14.52 -20.46
C ALA A 173 19.90 15.25 -20.15
N THR A 174 21.01 14.71 -20.65
CA THR A 174 22.35 15.27 -20.42
C THR A 174 22.62 16.57 -21.19
N ASN A 175 21.81 16.89 -22.20
CA ASN A 175 22.07 17.96 -23.17
C ASN A 175 20.98 19.06 -23.13
N LEU A 176 20.50 19.40 -21.93
CA LEU A 176 19.57 20.52 -21.74
C LEU A 176 20.31 21.85 -21.79
N SER A 177 19.71 22.87 -22.43
CA SER A 177 20.17 24.23 -22.22
C SER A 177 19.83 24.69 -20.80
N SER A 178 20.53 25.72 -20.30
CA SER A 178 20.25 26.28 -18.98
C SER A 178 18.80 26.74 -18.82
N ASP A 179 18.23 27.34 -19.86
CA ASP A 179 16.84 27.82 -19.86
C ASP A 179 15.83 26.67 -19.82
N GLU A 180 16.08 25.60 -20.60
CA GLU A 180 15.24 24.41 -20.59
C GLU A 180 15.28 23.70 -19.24
N TRP A 181 16.48 23.50 -18.69
CA TRP A 181 16.67 22.90 -17.39
C TRP A 181 15.93 23.71 -16.31
N MET A 182 16.09 25.05 -16.32
CA MET A 182 15.46 25.92 -15.34
C MET A 182 13.93 25.87 -15.44
N PHE A 183 13.37 25.82 -16.65
CA PHE A 183 11.93 25.63 -16.86
C PHE A 183 11.42 24.32 -16.23
N TYR A 184 12.04 23.18 -16.55
CA TYR A 184 11.59 21.88 -16.03
C TYR A 184 11.80 21.76 -14.53
N TYR A 185 12.94 22.23 -14.03
CA TYR A 185 13.25 22.23 -12.62
C TYR A 185 12.24 23.08 -11.83
N GLN A 186 11.99 24.33 -12.24
CA GLN A 186 11.01 25.19 -11.55
C GLN A 186 9.57 24.62 -11.62
N THR A 187 9.23 23.95 -12.71
CA THR A 187 7.90 23.35 -12.89
C THR A 187 7.68 22.14 -12.00
N PHE A 188 8.68 21.26 -11.87
CA PHE A 188 8.50 19.94 -11.26
C PHE A 188 9.30 19.69 -9.96
N SER A 189 10.17 20.60 -9.53
CA SER A 189 10.94 20.45 -8.26
C SER A 189 10.14 20.77 -7.00
N LYS A 190 8.96 21.40 -7.15
CA LYS A 190 8.06 21.76 -6.05
C LYS A 190 6.75 20.99 -6.16
N ASP A 191 5.83 21.19 -5.23
CA ASP A 191 4.50 20.61 -5.37
C ASP A 191 3.79 21.15 -6.62
N TYR A 192 3.47 20.24 -7.54
CA TYR A 192 2.76 20.48 -8.79
C TYR A 192 1.43 19.72 -8.84
N SER A 193 0.85 19.42 -7.67
CA SER A 193 -0.45 18.73 -7.55
C SER A 193 -1.62 19.49 -8.20
N ASN A 194 -1.48 20.81 -8.38
CA ASN A 194 -2.49 21.65 -9.04
C ASN A 194 -2.62 21.39 -10.56
N TYR A 195 -1.62 20.77 -11.18
CA TYR A 195 -1.69 20.42 -12.61
C TYR A 195 -2.51 19.15 -12.80
N SER A 196 -3.37 19.11 -13.81
CA SER A 196 -4.00 17.89 -14.30
C SER A 196 -2.95 16.97 -14.95
N ASP A 197 -3.28 15.67 -15.06
CA ASP A 197 -2.40 14.71 -15.76
C ASP A 197 -2.12 15.18 -17.19
N LYS A 198 -3.13 15.72 -17.86
CA LYS A 198 -3.02 16.25 -19.22
C LYS A 198 -1.95 17.36 -19.29
N GLU A 199 -1.97 18.30 -18.35
CA GLU A 199 -1.01 19.41 -18.31
C GLU A 199 0.41 18.92 -18.04
N ILE A 200 0.60 17.99 -17.09
CA ILE A 200 1.93 17.39 -16.84
C ILE A 200 2.50 16.79 -18.12
N TYR A 201 1.73 15.97 -18.83
CA TYR A 201 2.22 15.32 -20.04
C TYR A 201 2.40 16.30 -21.20
N GLN A 202 1.64 17.40 -21.25
CA GLN A 202 1.87 18.49 -22.19
C GLN A 202 3.17 19.23 -21.91
N LEU A 203 3.51 19.44 -20.63
CA LEU A 203 4.71 20.14 -20.22
C LEU A 203 5.97 19.29 -20.44
N ILE A 204 5.92 17.98 -20.18
CA ILE A 204 7.11 17.11 -20.27
C ILE A 204 7.36 16.52 -21.68
N ILE A 205 6.35 16.46 -22.56
CA ILE A 205 6.53 15.84 -23.88
C ILE A 205 7.65 16.47 -24.73
N PRO A 206 7.90 17.80 -24.71
CA PRO A 206 8.97 18.39 -25.52
C PRO A 206 10.35 17.86 -25.10
N LEU A 207 10.58 17.67 -23.79
CA LEU A 207 11.80 17.05 -23.27
C LEU A 207 11.99 15.63 -23.81
N VAL A 208 10.95 14.80 -23.69
CA VAL A 208 10.99 13.39 -24.12
C VAL A 208 11.23 13.28 -25.63
N ASN A 209 10.55 14.11 -26.41
CA ASN A 209 10.69 14.13 -27.87
C ASN A 209 12.09 14.59 -28.31
N LYS A 210 12.68 15.57 -27.62
CA LYS A 210 14.06 16.03 -27.84
C LYS A 210 15.06 14.92 -27.55
N VAL A 211 14.99 14.29 -26.38
CA VAL A 211 15.93 13.24 -25.96
C VAL A 211 15.82 12.00 -26.85
N GLU A 212 14.62 11.60 -27.25
CA GLU A 212 14.42 10.40 -28.08
C GLU A 212 14.48 10.65 -29.59
N ASN A 213 14.58 11.91 -30.03
CA ASN A 213 14.43 12.33 -31.41
C ASN A 213 13.14 11.79 -32.06
N LYS A 214 12.00 12.03 -31.40
CA LYS A 214 10.67 11.57 -31.82
C LYS A 214 9.64 12.70 -31.76
N GLN A 215 8.46 12.45 -32.32
CA GLN A 215 7.32 13.36 -32.30
C GLN A 215 6.09 12.69 -31.69
N ASN A 216 6.22 12.22 -30.45
CA ASN A 216 5.11 11.62 -29.73
C ASN A 216 4.16 12.71 -29.22
N THR A 217 2.89 12.33 -29.03
CA THR A 217 1.89 13.20 -28.39
C THR A 217 1.90 13.01 -26.86
N PRO A 218 1.42 14.00 -26.08
CA PRO A 218 1.22 13.86 -24.65
C PRO A 218 0.39 12.63 -24.26
N ASP A 219 -0.68 12.34 -25.01
CA ASP A 219 -1.54 11.17 -24.74
C ASP A 219 -0.82 9.84 -25.02
N ALA A 220 0.03 9.79 -26.04
CA ALA A 220 0.85 8.62 -26.31
C ALA A 220 1.84 8.35 -25.16
N LEU A 221 2.45 9.40 -24.61
CA LEU A 221 3.34 9.29 -23.45
C LEU A 221 2.59 8.84 -22.19
N ARG A 222 1.41 9.41 -21.93
CA ARG A 222 0.52 9.01 -20.83
C ARG A 222 0.11 7.54 -20.93
N LYS A 223 -0.33 7.08 -22.11
CA LYS A 223 -0.67 5.68 -22.34
C LYS A 223 0.53 4.76 -22.16
N TRP A 224 1.70 5.19 -22.63
CA TRP A 224 2.94 4.43 -22.47
C TRP A 224 3.29 4.22 -21.00
N ILE A 225 3.29 5.29 -20.18
CA ILE A 225 3.63 5.16 -18.77
C ILE A 225 2.57 4.36 -18.00
N ASN A 226 1.28 4.58 -18.30
CA ASN A 226 0.19 3.79 -17.69
C ASN A 226 0.35 2.29 -17.95
N ALA A 227 0.66 1.90 -19.19
CA ALA A 227 0.90 0.50 -19.52
C ALA A 227 2.10 -0.06 -18.76
N LYS A 228 3.21 0.70 -18.67
CA LYS A 228 4.41 0.27 -17.94
C LYS A 228 4.20 0.18 -16.42
N VAL A 229 3.47 1.12 -15.84
CA VAL A 229 3.09 1.08 -14.41
C VAL A 229 2.18 -0.10 -14.13
N LEU A 230 1.21 -0.40 -15.01
CA LEU A 230 0.35 -1.56 -14.86
C LEU A 230 1.16 -2.86 -14.88
N THR A 231 2.04 -3.04 -15.87
CA THR A 231 2.93 -4.21 -15.94
C THR A 231 3.87 -4.29 -14.74
N LEU A 232 4.39 -3.16 -14.25
CA LEU A 232 5.22 -3.12 -13.05
C LEU A 232 4.42 -3.56 -11.81
N LYS A 233 3.21 -3.02 -11.62
CA LYS A 233 2.32 -3.43 -10.52
C LYS A 233 2.01 -4.92 -10.59
N GLU A 234 1.71 -5.44 -11.77
CA GLU A 234 1.49 -6.88 -12.00
C GLU A 234 2.73 -7.70 -11.67
N ALA A 235 3.91 -7.31 -12.18
CA ALA A 235 5.17 -8.02 -11.93
C ALA A 235 5.59 -8.00 -10.45
N MET A 236 5.36 -6.88 -9.76
CA MET A 236 5.62 -6.77 -8.32
C MET A 236 4.58 -7.53 -7.49
N SER A 237 3.36 -7.72 -8.02
CA SER A 237 2.31 -8.54 -7.42
C SER A 237 2.50 -10.03 -7.70
N GLN A 238 3.25 -10.40 -8.76
CA GLN A 238 3.61 -11.78 -9.05
C GLN A 238 4.62 -12.25 -7.99
N ASN A 239 4.19 -13.22 -7.17
CA ASN A 239 4.93 -13.77 -6.03
C ASN A 239 4.89 -12.94 -4.74
N THR A 240 4.01 -11.94 -4.65
CA THR A 240 3.72 -11.26 -3.37
C THR A 240 2.26 -11.44 -2.97
N HIS A 241 2.01 -11.50 -1.66
CA HIS A 241 0.65 -11.49 -1.11
C HIS A 241 0.06 -10.06 -1.00
N TYR A 242 0.77 -9.07 -1.55
CA TYR A 242 0.46 -7.65 -1.47
C TYR A 242 -0.11 -7.14 -2.80
N GLN A 243 -1.28 -6.49 -2.75
CA GLN A 243 -1.79 -5.71 -3.87
C GLN A 243 -1.34 -4.27 -3.71
N TYR A 244 -0.57 -3.77 -4.68
CA TYR A 244 -0.10 -2.39 -4.68
C TYR A 244 -1.25 -1.41 -4.97
N ASP A 245 -1.75 -0.76 -3.93
CA ASP A 245 -2.54 0.46 -4.09
C ASP A 245 -1.65 1.62 -4.59
N THR A 246 -2.28 2.71 -5.03
CA THR A 246 -1.57 3.87 -5.62
C THR A 246 -0.60 4.55 -4.65
N GLU A 247 -0.92 4.61 -3.36
CA GLU A 247 -0.09 5.27 -2.35
C GLU A 247 1.08 4.39 -1.90
N SER A 248 0.85 3.10 -1.70
CA SER A 248 1.91 2.13 -1.42
C SER A 248 2.96 2.10 -2.54
N PHE A 249 2.50 2.16 -3.79
CA PHE A 249 3.36 2.26 -4.96
C PHE A 249 4.12 3.60 -5.01
N LYS A 250 3.44 4.72 -4.74
CA LYS A 250 4.06 6.06 -4.68
C LYS A 250 5.15 6.12 -3.60
N ASN A 251 4.89 5.58 -2.42
CA ASN A 251 5.85 5.54 -1.32
C ASN A 251 7.10 4.74 -1.69
N LEU A 252 6.95 3.62 -2.38
CA LEU A 252 8.08 2.84 -2.85
C LEU A 252 8.90 3.59 -3.93
N VAL A 253 8.23 4.30 -4.84
CA VAL A 253 8.89 5.10 -5.89
C VAL A 253 9.63 6.31 -5.29
N ARG A 254 9.18 6.87 -4.17
CA ARG A 254 9.89 7.94 -3.45
C ARG A 254 11.27 7.53 -2.94
N LEU A 255 11.49 6.22 -2.76
CA LEU A 255 12.74 5.64 -2.28
C LEU A 255 13.72 5.30 -3.43
N LEU A 256 13.39 5.66 -4.68
CA LEU A 256 14.28 5.58 -5.85
C LEU A 256 15.15 6.83 -6.01
#